data_AF-A0A520I588-F1
#
_entry.id   AF-A0A520I588-F1
#
_cell.length_a   1.000
_cell.length_b   1.000
_cell.length_c   1.000
_cell.angle_alpha   90.00
_cell.angle_beta   90.00
_cell.angle_gamma   90.00
#
_symmetry.space_group_name_H-M   'P 1'
#
loop_
_entity.id
_entity.type
_entity.pdbx_description
1 polymer ?
#
loop_
_entity_poly.entity_id
_entity_poly.type
_entity_poly.pdbx_seq_one_letter_code
_entity_poly.pdbx_strand_id
1 'polypeptide(L)'
;YIIYILELENNKYYIGSTQKLGKCLGKHFLGKGISWTKLNRPVKVLEYYTVPFPSNYVDEKLKRLKEHVAYYGRENVMGGNFEQKH
;
A
#
# COMPACT_ATOMS: atom_id res chain seq x y z
N TYR A 1 -6.06 -8.45 9.22
CA TYR A 1 -4.96 -7.60 8.69
C TYR A 1 -5.50 -6.22 8.39
N ILE A 2 -4.66 -5.20 8.23
CA ILE A 2 -5.07 -3.86 7.78
C ILE A 2 -4.51 -3.65 6.37
N ILE A 3 -5.37 -3.29 5.43
CA ILE A 3 -4.97 -2.80 4.11
C ILE A 3 -5.03 -1.27 4.17
N TYR A 4 -4.05 -0.60 3.57
CA TYR A 4 -3.98 0.85 3.54
C TYR A 4 -3.49 1.34 2.18
N ILE A 5 -3.95 2.53 1.81
CA ILE A 5 -3.70 3.17 0.53
C ILE A 5 -3.09 4.54 0.80
N LEU A 6 -1.92 4.79 0.22
CA LEU A 6 -1.23 6.07 0.31
C LEU A 6 -1.32 6.78 -1.03
N GLU A 7 -1.66 8.06 -0.97
CA GLU A 7 -1.33 9.01 -2.03
C GLU A 7 0.11 9.46 -1.81
N LEU A 8 0.90 9.43 -2.88
CA LEU A 8 2.28 9.85 -2.90
C LEU A 8 2.45 11.05 -3.84
N GLU A 9 3.58 11.73 -3.72
CA GLU A 9 4.02 12.72 -4.69
C GLU A 9 4.02 12.15 -6.13
N ASN A 10 4.03 13.05 -7.11
CA ASN A 10 4.05 12.71 -8.54
C ASN A 10 2.84 11.87 -9.01
N ASN A 11 1.68 12.06 -8.37
CA ASN A 11 0.43 11.33 -8.65
C ASN A 11 0.61 9.80 -8.59
N LYS A 12 1.45 9.32 -7.66
CA LYS A 12 1.69 7.90 -7.44
C LYS A 12 0.89 7.38 -6.23
N TYR A 13 0.63 6.09 -6.22
CA TYR A 13 -0.14 5.43 -5.17
C TYR A 13 0.58 4.20 -4.66
N TYR A 14 0.43 3.94 -3.35
CA TYR A 14 0.93 2.71 -2.73
C TYR A 14 -0.15 1.97 -1.96
N ILE A 15 -0.30 0.66 -2.22
CA ILE A 15 -1.25 -0.22 -1.54
C ILE A 15 -0.48 -1.23 -0.70
N GLY A 16 -0.54 -1.05 0.62
CA GLY A 16 0.15 -1.85 1.61
C GLY A 16 -0.79 -2.70 2.46
N SER A 17 -0.21 -3.69 3.14
CA SER A 17 -0.92 -4.51 4.12
C SER A 17 -0.04 -4.74 5.35
N THR A 18 -0.61 -4.66 6.54
CA THR A 18 0.15 -4.80 7.80
C THR A 18 -0.74 -5.24 8.95
N GLN A 19 -0.11 -5.67 10.05
CA GLN A 19 -0.77 -5.82 11.36
C GLN A 19 -0.49 -4.64 12.30
N LYS A 20 0.47 -3.77 11.95
CA LYS A 20 0.94 -2.65 12.79
C LYS A 20 0.91 -1.35 11.99
N LEU A 21 -0.28 -0.80 11.76
CA LEU A 21 -0.51 0.34 10.86
C LEU A 21 0.36 1.54 11.23
N GLY A 22 0.33 2.01 12.48
CA GLY A 22 1.10 3.18 12.92
C GLY A 22 2.61 3.03 12.67
N LYS A 23 3.19 1.85 12.94
CA LYS A 23 4.61 1.59 12.67
C LYS A 23 4.94 1.62 11.18
N CYS A 24 4.07 1.06 10.33
CA CYS A 24 4.27 1.06 8.88
C CYS A 24 4.13 2.47 8.30
N LEU A 25 3.06 3.19 8.64
CA LEU A 25 2.87 4.57 8.21
C LEU A 25 4.04 5.44 8.65
N GLY A 26 4.43 5.39 9.93
CA GLY A 26 5.59 6.13 10.43
C GLY A 26 6.87 5.86 9.64
N LYS A 27 7.16 4.61 9.25
CA LYS A 27 8.29 4.31 8.36
C LYS A 27 8.18 5.02 7.01
N HIS A 28 7.02 4.98 6.36
CA HIS A 28 6.83 5.62 5.05
C HIS A 28 6.99 7.14 5.14
N PHE A 29 6.30 7.79 6.08
CA PHE A 29 6.35 9.25 6.24
C PHE A 29 7.73 9.76 6.71
N LEU A 30 8.50 8.96 7.46
CA LEU A 30 9.88 9.28 7.84
C LEU A 30 10.92 8.98 6.75
N GLY A 31 10.52 8.60 5.53
CA GLY A 31 11.45 8.25 4.44
C GLY A 31 12.21 6.93 4.67
N LYS A 32 11.77 6.10 5.61
CA LYS A 32 12.33 4.78 5.95
C LYS A 32 11.50 3.62 5.36
N GLY A 33 10.61 3.93 4.42
CA GLY A 33 9.75 2.98 3.74
C GLY A 33 10.46 2.19 2.63
N ILE A 34 9.68 1.63 1.72
CA ILE A 34 10.18 0.95 0.51
C ILE A 34 10.66 1.97 -0.52
N SER A 35 11.43 1.52 -1.51
CA SER A 35 11.98 2.37 -2.58
C SER A 35 10.92 3.25 -3.26
N TRP A 36 9.72 2.70 -3.54
CA TRP A 36 8.63 3.47 -4.16
C TRP A 36 8.18 4.67 -3.33
N THR A 37 7.98 4.47 -2.03
CA THR A 37 7.57 5.52 -1.08
C THR A 37 8.71 6.42 -0.63
N LYS A 38 9.96 6.03 -0.91
CA LYS A 38 11.14 6.87 -0.73
C LYS A 38 11.34 7.81 -1.91
N LEU A 39 11.12 7.29 -3.12
CA LEU A 39 11.19 8.04 -4.37
C LEU A 39 10.04 9.04 -4.51
N ASN A 40 8.83 8.64 -4.09
CA ASN A 40 7.64 9.48 -4.07
C ASN A 40 7.14 9.54 -2.63
N ARG A 41 7.33 10.68 -1.94
CA ARG A 41 7.02 10.74 -0.51
C ARG A 41 5.51 10.65 -0.31
N PRO A 42 5.02 10.01 0.77
CA PRO A 42 3.60 9.99 1.07
C PRO A 42 3.06 11.40 1.36
N VAL A 43 1.97 11.76 0.70
CA VAL A 43 1.23 13.01 0.93
C VAL A 43 0.18 12.79 2.01
N LYS A 44 -0.62 11.73 1.88
CA LYS A 44 -1.66 11.37 2.85
C LYS A 44 -2.06 9.90 2.77
N VAL A 45 -2.74 9.43 3.81
CA VAL A 45 -3.47 8.16 3.81
C VAL A 45 -4.83 8.40 3.17
N LEU A 46 -5.12 7.73 2.06
CA LEU A 46 -6.40 7.83 1.37
C LEU A 46 -7.47 6.97 2.04
N GLU A 47 -7.12 5.73 2.31
CA GLU A 47 -8.03 4.74 2.88
C GLU A 47 -7.22 3.76 3.73
N TYR A 48 -7.84 3.24 4.78
CA TYR A 48 -7.40 2.03 5.43
C TYR A 48 -8.61 1.27 5.98
N TYR A 49 -8.53 -0.05 5.98
CA TYR A 49 -9.60 -0.90 6.52
C TYR A 49 -9.04 -2.21 7.07
N THR A 50 -9.75 -2.76 8.04
CA THR A 50 -9.45 -4.07 8.62
C THR A 50 -10.09 -5.18 7.80
N VAL A 51 -9.29 -6.15 7.39
CA VAL A 51 -9.74 -7.43 6.86
C VAL A 51 -9.93 -8.41 8.04
N PRO A 52 -11.19 -8.82 8.33
CA PRO A 52 -11.50 -9.74 9.42
C PRO A 52 -11.05 -11.18 9.09
N PHE A 53 -10.85 -12.00 10.11
CA PHE A 53 -10.67 -13.44 9.93
C PHE A 53 -12.05 -14.11 9.75
N PRO A 54 -12.22 -15.11 8.85
CA PRO A 54 -11.20 -15.85 8.10
C PRO A 54 -10.86 -15.28 6.71
N SER A 55 -11.19 -14.03 6.40
CA SER A 55 -10.96 -13.45 5.06
C SER A 55 -9.47 -13.38 4.69
N ASN A 56 -9.17 -13.71 3.43
CA ASN A 56 -7.81 -13.67 2.89
C ASN A 56 -7.40 -12.23 2.51
N TYR A 57 -6.61 -11.60 3.37
CA TYR A 57 -6.12 -10.23 3.14
C TYR A 57 -5.25 -10.08 1.89
N VAL A 58 -4.66 -11.18 1.40
CA VAL A 58 -3.85 -11.15 0.17
C VAL A 58 -4.76 -10.92 -1.03
N ASP A 59 -5.89 -11.63 -1.11
CA ASP A 59 -6.85 -11.50 -2.20
C ASP A 59 -7.53 -10.13 -2.17
N GLU A 60 -7.95 -9.66 -0.99
CA GLU A 60 -8.51 -8.31 -0.81
C GLU A 60 -7.54 -7.21 -1.25
N LYS A 61 -6.25 -7.34 -0.90
CA LYS A 61 -5.22 -6.39 -1.32
C LYS A 61 -5.00 -6.44 -2.83
N LEU A 62 -4.96 -7.64 -3.41
CA LEU A 62 -4.77 -7.81 -4.85
C LEU A 62 -5.95 -7.23 -5.64
N LYS A 63 -7.18 -7.39 -5.13
CA LYS A 63 -8.38 -6.75 -5.67
C LYS A 63 -8.23 -5.23 -5.69
N ARG A 64 -7.88 -4.61 -4.56
CA ARG A 64 -7.66 -3.15 -4.52
C ARG A 64 -6.54 -2.70 -5.45
N LEU A 65 -5.45 -3.47 -5.55
CA LEU A 65 -4.38 -3.18 -6.49
C LEU A 65 -4.90 -3.15 -7.93
N LYS A 66 -5.67 -4.16 -8.34
CA LYS A 66 -6.25 -4.21 -9.69
C LYS A 66 -7.20 -3.05 -9.96
N GLU A 67 -8.08 -2.72 -9.02
CA GLU A 67 -9.00 -1.59 -9.14
C GLU A 67 -8.25 -0.26 -9.30
N HIS A 68 -7.22 -0.02 -8.49
CA HIS A 68 -6.43 1.21 -8.59
C HIS A 68 -5.57 1.25 -9.86
N VAL A 69 -5.00 0.12 -10.29
CA VAL A 69 -4.28 0.04 -11.56
C VAL A 69 -5.20 0.32 -12.74
N ALA A 70 -6.43 -0.20 -12.72
CA ALA A 70 -7.42 0.08 -13.75
C ALA A 70 -7.80 1.56 -13.82
N TYR A 71 -7.85 2.24 -12.67
CA TYR A 71 -8.24 3.65 -12.60
C TYR A 71 -7.08 4.62 -12.87
N TYR A 72 -5.89 4.36 -12.32
CA TYR A 72 -4.75 5.29 -12.35
C TYR A 72 -3.64 4.87 -13.32
N GLY A 73 -3.65 3.66 -13.86
CA GLY A 73 -2.55 3.13 -14.68
C GLY A 73 -1.48 2.39 -13.85
N ARG A 74 -0.88 1.35 -14.44
CA ARG A 74 0.06 0.44 -13.75
C ARG A 74 1.35 1.13 -13.34
N GLU A 75 1.76 2.14 -14.08
CA GLU A 75 2.92 2.99 -13.84
C GLU A 75 2.74 3.96 -12.66
N ASN A 76 1.49 4.18 -12.24
CA ASN A 76 1.16 5.09 -11.14
C ASN A 76 0.88 4.36 -9.82
N VAL A 77 0.61 3.06 -9.86
CA VAL A 77 0.22 2.29 -8.68
C VAL A 77 1.24 1.20 -8.38
N MET A 78 1.68 1.14 -7.13
CA MET A 78 2.46 0.02 -6.62
C MET A 78 1.77 -0.60 -5.41
N GLY A 79 1.58 -1.91 -5.42
CA GLY A 79 1.11 -2.65 -4.25
C GLY A 79 1.85 -3.97 -4.23
N GLY A 80 2.78 -4.13 -3.30
CA GLY A 80 3.62 -5.31 -3.23
C GLY A 80 3.21 -6.20 -2.06
N ASN A 81 2.99 -7.49 -2.32
CA ASN A 81 3.41 -8.62 -1.49
C ASN A 81 3.64 -9.81 -2.46
N PHE A 82 4.64 -9.75 -3.34
CA PHE A 82 5.36 -10.99 -3.61
C PHE A 82 6.23 -11.16 -2.37
N GLU A 83 5.93 -12.14 -1.54
CA GLU A 83 6.87 -12.53 -0.51
C GLU A 83 8.25 -12.62 -1.17
N GLN A 84 9.22 -11.89 -0.63
CA GLN A 84 10.61 -12.33 -0.71
C GLN A 84 10.64 -13.69 -0.01
N LYS A 85 10.30 -14.75 -0.74
CA LYS A 85 10.85 -16.05 -0.44
C LYS A 85 12.31 -15.96 -0.88
N HIS A 86 13.19 -16.13 0.09
CA HIS A 86 14.60 -16.44 -0.14
C HIS A 86 14.75 -17.55 -1.19
#